data_AF-A0A9R1A5E9-F1
#
_entry.id   AF-A0A9R1A5E9-F1
#
_cell.length_a   1.000
_cell.length_b   1.000
_cell.length_c   1.000
_cell.angle_alpha   90.00
_cell.angle_beta   90.00
_cell.angle_gamma   90.00
#
_symmetry.space_group_name_H-M   'P 1'
#
loop_
_entity.id
_entity.type
_entity.pdbx_description
1 polymer ?
#
loop_
_entity_poly.entity_id
_entity_poly.type
_entity_poly.pdbx_seq_one_letter_code
_entity_poly.pdbx_strand_id
1 'polypeptide(L)'
;MYQPNCCFHFQINTGKLSAKMLNKFSCIALAGVATEHLLYGYAEGGLDDVNKLDGLFKSLGFTQNKADSQVRWAVLNIVLILRRHEKARSKLAEFVF
;
A
#
# COMPACT_ATOMS: atom_id res chain seq x y z
N MET A 1 -25.63 7.32 14.35
CA MET A 1 -24.95 6.26 13.57
C MET A 1 -24.15 6.95 12.46
N TYR A 2 -22.93 7.41 12.76
CA TYR A 2 -22.08 8.14 11.82
C TYR A 2 -21.16 7.12 11.14
N GLN A 3 -21.40 6.81 9.87
CA GLN A 3 -20.50 5.99 9.05
C GLN A 3 -19.54 6.92 8.27
N PRO A 4 -18.24 6.96 8.59
CA PRO A 4 -17.28 7.85 7.94
C PRO A 4 -16.86 7.41 6.52
N ASN A 5 -17.49 6.38 5.95
CA ASN A 5 -16.97 5.67 4.77
C ASN A 5 -17.65 6.06 3.43
N CYS A 6 -18.63 6.98 3.45
CA CYS A 6 -19.48 7.26 2.28
C CYS A 6 -18.71 7.93 1.11
N CYS A 7 -17.77 8.81 1.39
CA CYS A 7 -17.01 9.52 0.34
C CYS A 7 -16.09 8.61 -0.49
N PHE A 8 -15.45 7.63 0.15
CA PHE A 8 -14.52 6.74 -0.54
C PHE A 8 -15.27 5.79 -1.48
N HIS A 9 -16.35 5.17 -1.00
CA HIS A 9 -17.24 4.32 -1.80
C HIS A 9 -17.84 5.09 -2.99
N PHE A 10 -18.19 6.36 -2.80
CA PHE A 10 -18.69 7.22 -3.87
C PHE A 10 -17.63 7.51 -4.95
N GLN A 11 -16.37 7.77 -4.57
CA GLN A 11 -15.29 7.98 -5.55
C GLN A 11 -14.97 6.70 -6.36
N ILE A 12 -15.11 5.54 -5.73
CA ILE A 12 -14.97 4.24 -6.39
C ILE A 12 -16.10 4.03 -7.40
N ASN A 13 -17.35 4.25 -7.00
CA ASN A 13 -18.53 4.06 -7.86
C ASN A 13 -18.66 5.11 -8.98
N THR A 14 -18.13 6.32 -8.80
CA THR A 14 -18.14 7.37 -9.83
C THR A 14 -17.04 7.21 -10.89
N GLY A 15 -16.25 6.12 -10.84
CA GLY A 15 -15.16 5.88 -11.79
C GLY A 15 -13.97 6.83 -11.63
N LYS A 16 -13.92 7.61 -10.55
CA LYS A 16 -12.84 8.57 -10.28
C LYS A 16 -11.54 7.90 -9.83
N LEU A 17 -11.59 6.64 -9.40
CA LEU A 17 -10.42 5.89 -8.95
C LEU A 17 -9.72 5.24 -10.15
N SER A 18 -8.79 5.99 -10.77
CA SER A 18 -7.99 5.48 -11.89
C SER A 18 -7.07 4.32 -11.47
N ALA A 19 -6.72 3.45 -12.42
CA ALA A 19 -5.71 2.40 -12.19
C ALA A 19 -4.38 2.96 -11.65
N LYS A 20 -4.01 4.18 -12.05
CA LYS A 20 -2.82 4.88 -11.55
C LYS A 20 -2.94 5.24 -10.05
N MET A 21 -4.14 5.58 -9.59
CA MET A 21 -4.40 5.86 -8.18
C MET A 21 -4.33 4.57 -7.35
N LEU A 22 -4.91 3.48 -7.85
CA LEU A 22 -4.84 2.17 -7.20
C LEU A 22 -3.40 1.69 -7.03
N ASN A 23 -2.57 1.83 -8.08
CA ASN A 23 -1.16 1.46 -8.02
C ASN A 23 -0.41 2.27 -6.95
N LYS A 24 -0.65 3.58 -6.88
CA LYS A 24 -0.04 4.45 -5.86
C LYS A 24 -0.48 4.05 -4.46
N PHE A 25 -1.78 3.85 -4.26
CA PHE A 25 -2.33 3.49 -2.95
C PHE A 25 -1.78 2.14 -2.47
N SER A 26 -1.72 1.15 -3.35
CA SER A 26 -1.15 -0.17 -3.05
C SER A 26 0.33 -0.06 -2.66
N CYS A 27 1.12 0.71 -3.41
CA CYS A 27 2.53 0.95 -3.07
C CYS A 27 2.68 1.65 -1.71
N ILE A 28 1.91 2.71 -1.45
CA ILE A 28 2.01 3.48 -0.20
C ILE A 28 1.61 2.62 1.00
N ALA A 29 0.50 1.90 0.93
CA ALA A 29 0.03 1.03 2.01
C ALA A 29 1.03 -0.09 2.35
N LEU A 30 1.77 -0.58 1.36
CA LEU A 30 2.75 -1.67 1.54
C LEU A 30 4.18 -1.16 1.79
N ALA A 31 4.43 0.15 1.70
CA ALA A 31 5.77 0.73 1.80
C ALA A 31 6.41 0.48 3.16
N GLY A 32 5.63 0.67 4.24
CA GLY A 32 6.09 0.44 5.62
C GLY A 32 6.48 -1.02 5.84
N VAL A 33 5.54 -1.93 5.57
CA VAL A 33 5.73 -3.38 5.69
C VAL A 33 6.94 -3.87 4.91
N ALA A 34 7.08 -3.46 3.64
CA ALA A 34 8.21 -3.86 2.81
C ALA A 34 9.54 -3.27 3.29
N THR A 35 9.53 -2.08 3.87
CA THR A 35 10.75 -1.45 4.44
C THR A 35 11.20 -2.15 5.70
N GLU A 36 10.28 -2.41 6.64
CA GLU A 36 10.55 -3.17 7.87
C GLU A 36 11.08 -4.56 7.54
N HIS A 37 10.41 -5.27 6.62
CA HIS A 37 10.84 -6.59 6.20
C HIS A 37 12.23 -6.57 5.54
N LEU A 38 12.56 -5.56 4.73
CA LEU A 38 13.87 -5.43 4.10
C LEU A 38 14.99 -5.12 5.10
N LEU A 39 14.70 -4.37 6.17
CA LEU A 39 15.68 -3.97 7.19
C LEU A 39 15.88 -5.01 8.28
N TYR A 40 14.79 -5.63 8.76
CA TYR A 40 14.77 -6.43 9.98
C TYR A 40 14.38 -7.90 9.73
N GLY A 41 13.97 -8.25 8.51
CA GLY A 41 13.57 -9.62 8.14
C GLY A 41 12.13 -9.97 8.52
N TYR A 42 11.44 -9.12 9.28
CA TYR A 42 10.02 -9.25 9.63
C TYR A 42 9.41 -7.85 9.79
N ALA A 43 8.09 -7.77 9.69
CA ALA A 43 7.33 -6.54 9.91
C ALA A 43 6.45 -6.72 11.15
N GLU A 44 6.52 -5.78 12.09
CA GLU A 44 5.67 -5.76 13.29
C GLU A 44 4.47 -4.85 13.10
N GLY A 45 4.56 -3.89 12.17
CA GLY A 45 3.53 -2.90 11.88
C GLY A 45 2.78 -3.16 10.57
N GLY A 46 1.85 -2.25 10.27
CA GLY A 46 1.19 -2.16 8.96
C GLY A 46 -0.05 -3.04 8.76
N LEU A 47 -0.50 -3.79 9.78
CA LEU A 47 -1.73 -4.59 9.70
C LEU A 47 -2.95 -3.73 9.32
N ASP A 48 -3.07 -2.54 9.91
CA ASP A 48 -4.16 -1.61 9.61
C ASP A 48 -4.12 -1.12 8.15
N ASP A 49 -2.94 -0.92 7.59
CA ASP A 49 -2.78 -0.46 6.20
C ASP A 49 -3.07 -1.59 5.21
N VAL A 50 -2.67 -2.82 5.53
CA VAL A 50 -3.04 -4.03 4.78
C VAL A 50 -4.55 -4.26 4.81
N ASN A 51 -5.20 -4.11 5.97
CA ASN A 51 -6.64 -4.27 6.12
C ASN A 51 -7.43 -3.20 5.32
N LYS A 52 -6.97 -1.95 5.31
CA LYS A 52 -7.56 -0.90 4.47
C LYS A 52 -7.41 -1.21 2.98
N LEU A 53 -6.25 -1.75 2.56
CA LEU A 53 -6.01 -2.16 1.18
C LEU A 53 -6.90 -3.34 0.76
N ASP A 54 -7.07 -4.33 1.63
CA ASP A 54 -7.98 -5.45 1.40
C ASP A 54 -9.45 -4.99 1.28
N GLY A 55 -9.88 -4.09 2.18
CA GLY A 55 -11.19 -3.45 2.09
C GLY A 55 -11.40 -2.70 0.76
N LEU A 56 -10.36 -2.03 0.26
CA LEU A 56 -10.40 -1.37 -1.04
C LEU A 56 -10.56 -2.38 -2.19
N PHE A 57 -9.80 -3.47 -2.20
CA PHE A 57 -9.93 -4.52 -3.22
C PHE A 57 -11.32 -5.16 -3.22
N LYS A 58 -11.89 -5.43 -2.04
CA LYS A 58 -13.26 -5.92 -1.89
C LYS A 58 -14.29 -4.93 -2.45
N SER A 59 -14.15 -3.64 -2.13
CA SER A 59 -15.05 -2.60 -2.66
C SER A 59 -14.97 -2.41 -4.18
N LEU A 60 -13.82 -2.75 -4.78
CA LEU A 60 -13.60 -2.73 -6.23
C LEU A 60 -14.03 -4.03 -6.93
N GLY A 61 -14.52 -5.03 -6.17
CA GLY A 61 -14.91 -6.33 -6.71
C GLY A 61 -13.75 -7.17 -7.24
N PHE A 62 -12.54 -6.99 -6.68
CA PHE A 62 -11.39 -7.79 -7.10
C PHE A 62 -11.54 -9.24 -6.65
N THR A 63 -11.16 -10.16 -7.53
CA THR A 63 -10.95 -11.55 -7.13
C THR A 63 -9.66 -11.68 -6.32
N GLN A 64 -9.54 -12.73 -5.50
CA GLN A 64 -8.33 -12.98 -4.71
C GLN A 64 -7.07 -12.99 -5.59
N ASN A 65 -7.10 -13.68 -6.73
CA ASN A 65 -5.96 -13.75 -7.66
C ASN A 65 -5.53 -12.37 -8.18
N LYS A 66 -6.51 -11.48 -8.42
CA LYS A 66 -6.24 -10.12 -8.88
C LYS A 66 -5.66 -9.25 -7.77
N ALA A 67 -6.19 -9.37 -6.55
CA ALA A 67 -5.66 -8.71 -5.36
C ALA A 67 -4.23 -9.16 -5.08
N ASP A 68 -3.97 -10.47 -5.06
CA ASP A 68 -2.64 -11.05 -4.86
C ASP A 68 -1.64 -10.57 -5.92
N SER A 69 -2.06 -10.51 -7.18
CA SER A 69 -1.20 -9.99 -8.26
C SER A 69 -0.85 -8.52 -8.05
N GLN A 70 -1.81 -7.69 -7.60
CA GLN A 70 -1.56 -6.29 -7.28
C GLN A 70 -0.63 -6.13 -6.07
N VAL A 71 -0.83 -6.91 -5.01
CA VAL A 71 0.03 -6.89 -3.83
C VAL A 71 1.46 -7.26 -4.21
N ARG A 72 1.65 -8.36 -4.94
CA ARG A 72 2.99 -8.79 -5.39
C ARG A 72 3.65 -7.73 -6.28
N TRP A 73 2.89 -7.15 -7.21
CA TRP A 73 3.38 -6.08 -8.07
C TRP A 73 3.81 -4.86 -7.25
N ALA A 74 2.99 -4.40 -6.30
CA ALA A 74 3.27 -3.25 -5.46
C ALA A 74 4.50 -3.48 -4.56
N VAL A 75 4.59 -4.65 -3.91
CA VAL A 75 5.77 -5.02 -3.10
C VAL A 75 7.03 -5.02 -3.95
N LEU A 76 7.01 -5.60 -5.15
CA LEU A 76 8.17 -5.62 -6.04
C LEU A 76 8.62 -4.20 -6.41
N ASN A 77 7.68 -3.32 -6.77
CA ASN A 77 7.99 -1.93 -7.11
C ASN A 77 8.61 -1.18 -5.92
N ILE A 78 8.04 -1.35 -4.73
CA ILE A 78 8.58 -0.76 -3.50
C ILE A 78 10.00 -1.26 -3.23
N VAL A 79 10.22 -2.58 -3.26
CA VAL A 79 11.55 -3.16 -3.02
C VAL A 79 12.59 -2.64 -4.02
N LEU A 80 12.22 -2.50 -5.29
CA LEU A 80 13.10 -1.92 -6.31
C LEU A 80 13.44 -0.45 -6.02
N ILE A 81 12.47 0.36 -5.57
CA ILE A 81 12.69 1.75 -5.18
C ILE A 81 13.58 1.82 -3.93
N LEU A 82 13.27 1.04 -2.89
CA LEU A 82 13.99 1.02 -1.61
C LEU A 82 15.46 0.62 -1.80
N ARG A 83 15.74 -0.36 -2.67
CA ARG A 83 17.10 -0.77 -3.01
C ARG A 83 17.83 0.29 -3.84
N ARG A 84 17.17 0.90 -4.82
CA ARG A 84 17.76 1.95 -5.66
C ARG A 84 18.13 3.20 -4.87
N HIS A 85 17.32 3.55 -3.88
CA HIS A 85 17.46 4.78 -3.10
C HIS A 85 17.86 4.54 -1.63
N GLU A 86 18.56 3.44 -1.37
CA GLU A 86 18.98 3.04 -0.01
C GLU A 86 19.71 4.15 0.76
N LYS A 87 20.66 4.83 0.11
CA LYS A 87 21.43 5.92 0.73
C LYS A 87 20.55 7.09 1.15
N ALA A 88 19.62 7.49 0.28
CA ALA A 88 18.69 8.58 0.57
C ALA A 88 17.73 8.22 1.70
N ARG A 89 17.21 6.98 1.70
CA ARG A 89 16.34 6.45 2.76
C ARG A 89 17.05 6.40 4.11
N SER A 90 18.29 5.92 4.15
CA SER A 90 19.06 5.81 5.38
C SER A 90 19.35 7.19 5.99
N LYS A 91 19.69 8.17 5.14
CA LYS A 91 19.88 9.57 5.56
C LYS A 91 18.61 10.20 6.12
N LEU A 92 17.45 9.89 5.54
CA LEU A 92 16.16 10.35 6.05
C LEU A 92 15.83 9.69 7.40
N ALA A 93 16.09 8.39 7.56
CA ALA A 93 15.87 7.70 8.82
C ALA A 93 16.80 8.24 9.94
N GLU A 94 18.06 8.53 9.64
CA GLU A 94 19.04 9.15 10.56
C GLU A 94 18.57 10.51 11.09
N PHE A 95 17.77 11.26 10.33
CA PHE A 95 17.31 12.60 10.72
C PHE A 95 15.98 12.57 11.50
N VAL A 96 15.21 11.49 11.38
CA VAL A 96 13.86 11.36 11.97
C VAL A 96 13.91 10.67 13.34
N PHE A 97 14.99 9.93 13.64
CA PHE A 97 15.29 9.34 14.94
C PHE A 97 16.38 10.13 15.66
#